data_AF-A0A969HI01-F1
#
_entry.id   AF-A0A969HI01-F1
#
_cell.length_a   1.000
_cell.length_b   1.000
_cell.length_c   1.000
_cell.angle_alpha   90.00
_cell.angle_beta   90.00
_cell.angle_gamma   90.00
#
_symmetry.space_group_name_H-M   'P 1'
#
loop_
_entity.id
_entity.type
_entity.pdbx_description
1 polymer ?
#
loop_
_entity_poly.entity_id
_entity_poly.type
_entity_poly.pdbx_seq_one_letter_code
_entity_poly.pdbx_strand_id
1 'polypeptide(L)'
;PDQWGSPTQIGFVVGATQSHALARLRQLTSGQGHWVLAPGVGAQGGDLAATLAVGLDRNGQGLIIPVSRSVIYAPDPRAALLALRETVNRTIADRTPYSPPPTPPDAEQTLILGLHELGCVQFGQFTLASGQSSPIYLDLRRLISHPALLKLAAEAYAGLLRPLTFDHLAAVPYAALPLGTAVALTMSKSLLYPRKEVKSYGTGKTIEGVFKAGERVAVLEDLVTSGGSVLKAIEPLTAAGLKVSDVVVLIDREQGGREALAAQGYRLHAVLQLSQILETLYQAGRISAEQVAQVKSSI
;
A
#
# COMPACT_ATOMS: atom_id res chain seq x y z
N PRO A 1 -3.10 15.01 11.37
CA PRO A 1 -2.10 14.10 11.99
C PRO A 1 -1.36 14.69 13.21
N ASP A 2 -1.39 16.01 13.43
CA ASP A 2 -0.58 16.68 14.46
C ASP A 2 -1.15 16.72 15.89
N GLN A 3 -2.11 15.85 16.24
CA GLN A 3 -2.88 16.01 17.49
C GLN A 3 -2.36 15.23 18.71
N TRP A 4 -1.42 14.29 18.55
CA TRP A 4 -1.13 13.31 19.60
C TRP A 4 0.12 13.64 20.43
N GLY A 5 1.00 14.53 19.96
CA GLY A 5 2.25 14.92 20.62
C GLY A 5 3.50 14.36 19.95
N SER A 6 4.67 14.71 20.47
CA SER A 6 5.96 14.26 19.96
C SER A 6 6.30 12.83 20.41
N PRO A 7 7.31 12.17 19.82
CA PRO A 7 7.73 10.83 20.23
C PRO A 7 8.17 10.69 21.69
N THR A 8 8.56 11.79 22.33
CA THR A 8 8.87 11.82 23.77
C THR A 8 7.64 11.94 24.66
N GLN A 9 6.49 12.28 24.09
CA GLN A 9 5.21 12.44 24.79
C GLN A 9 4.28 11.23 24.59
N ILE A 10 4.52 10.40 23.58
CA ILE A 10 3.69 9.25 23.24
C ILE A 10 4.45 7.94 23.47
N GLY A 11 3.86 7.09 24.31
CA GLY A 11 4.24 5.68 24.43
C GLY A 11 3.12 4.76 23.93
N PHE A 12 3.48 3.50 23.67
CA PHE A 12 2.54 2.48 23.22
C PHE A 12 2.40 1.37 24.27
N VAL A 13 1.29 0.66 24.23
CA VAL A 13 1.06 -0.53 25.07
C VAL A 13 0.83 -1.73 24.15
N VAL A 14 1.68 -2.75 24.24
CA VAL A 14 1.57 -3.97 23.43
C VAL A 14 1.87 -5.17 24.33
N GLY A 15 0.95 -6.14 24.41
CA GLY A 15 1.16 -7.32 25.26
C GLY A 15 2.41 -8.12 24.86
N ALA A 16 3.18 -8.58 25.85
CA ALA A 16 4.37 -9.41 25.68
C ALA A 16 4.08 -10.77 25.03
N THR A 17 2.84 -11.23 25.08
CA THR A 17 2.38 -12.44 24.38
C THR A 17 2.20 -12.23 22.87
N GLN A 18 2.23 -10.98 22.39
CA GLN A 18 2.05 -10.61 20.99
C GLN A 18 3.39 -10.19 20.36
N SER A 19 4.36 -11.10 20.34
CA SER A 19 5.72 -10.84 19.83
C SER A 19 5.75 -10.27 18.41
N HIS A 20 4.84 -10.70 17.54
CA HIS A 20 4.72 -10.16 16.17
C HIS A 20 4.24 -8.70 16.13
N ALA A 21 3.24 -8.35 16.94
CA ALA A 21 2.74 -6.97 17.02
C ALA A 21 3.80 -6.04 17.63
N LEU A 22 4.54 -6.52 18.63
CA LEU A 22 5.65 -5.79 19.25
C LEU A 22 6.79 -5.56 18.25
N ALA A 23 7.17 -6.58 17.48
CA ALA A 23 8.16 -6.46 16.41
C ALA A 23 7.71 -5.47 15.33
N ARG A 24 6.44 -5.54 14.90
CA ARG A 24 5.88 -4.63 13.89
C ARG A 24 5.85 -3.18 14.38
N LEU A 25 5.44 -2.94 15.62
CA LEU A 25 5.47 -1.61 16.21
C LEU A 25 6.90 -1.06 16.26
N ARG A 26 7.88 -1.88 16.62
CA ARG A 26 9.29 -1.47 16.61
C ARG A 26 9.82 -1.15 15.24
N GLN A 27 9.37 -1.85 14.20
CA GLN A 27 9.67 -1.46 12.82
C GLN A 27 9.08 -0.09 12.48
N LEU A 28 7.80 0.15 12.78
CA LEU A 28 7.10 1.39 12.44
C LEU A 28 7.64 2.62 13.20
N THR A 29 8.12 2.41 14.43
CA THR A 29 8.64 3.45 15.33
C THR A 29 10.16 3.56 15.33
N SER A 30 10.84 2.83 14.43
CA SER A 30 12.30 2.77 14.41
C SER A 30 12.92 4.15 14.23
N GLY A 31 13.90 4.49 15.06
CA GLY A 31 14.59 5.79 15.03
C GLY A 31 13.82 6.96 15.66
N GLN A 32 12.56 6.76 16.08
CA GLN A 32 11.72 7.82 16.67
C GLN A 32 11.80 7.87 18.21
N GLY A 33 12.36 6.85 18.87
CA GLY A 33 12.63 6.86 20.32
C GLY A 33 11.41 6.61 21.21
N HIS A 34 10.33 6.04 20.67
CA HIS A 34 9.12 5.75 21.44
C HIS A 34 9.32 4.68 22.53
N TRP A 35 8.67 4.89 23.67
CA TRP A 35 8.60 3.89 24.75
C TRP A 35 7.42 2.93 24.55
N VAL A 36 7.62 1.66 24.88
CA VAL A 36 6.59 0.62 24.84
C VAL A 36 6.45 -0.03 26.19
N LEU A 37 5.23 -0.09 26.70
CA LEU A 37 4.85 -0.86 27.87
C LEU A 37 4.39 -2.26 27.41
N ALA A 38 5.07 -3.30 27.88
CA ALA A 38 4.85 -4.68 27.45
C ALA A 38 4.35 -5.61 28.57
N PRO A 39 3.06 -5.55 28.94
CA PRO A 39 2.51 -6.40 29.99
C PRO A 39 2.37 -7.85 29.55
N GLY A 40 2.45 -8.79 30.51
CA GLY A 40 2.13 -10.20 30.28
C GLY A 40 3.30 -11.17 30.26
N VAL A 41 4.51 -10.71 30.58
CA VAL A 41 5.65 -11.59 30.85
C VAL A 41 5.39 -12.43 32.12
N GLY A 42 5.68 -13.73 32.07
CA GLY A 42 5.51 -14.64 33.19
C GLY A 42 4.11 -15.24 33.31
N ALA A 43 3.29 -14.77 34.25
CA ALA A 43 2.01 -15.40 34.63
C ALA A 43 0.96 -15.50 33.50
N GLN A 44 1.12 -14.72 32.42
CA GLN A 44 0.27 -14.75 31.23
C GLN A 44 0.93 -15.46 30.04
N GLY A 45 2.08 -16.12 30.25
CA GLY A 45 2.76 -16.95 29.24
C GLY A 45 3.73 -16.20 28.32
N GLY A 46 3.98 -14.91 28.54
CA GLY A 46 4.98 -14.16 27.77
C GLY A 46 6.41 -14.56 28.14
N ASP A 47 7.21 -14.90 27.14
CA ASP A 47 8.65 -15.18 27.27
C ASP A 47 9.44 -13.87 27.37
N LEU A 48 10.15 -13.68 28.48
CA LEU A 48 10.97 -12.50 28.75
C LEU A 48 12.07 -12.32 27.69
N ALA A 49 12.77 -13.39 27.32
CA ALA A 49 13.89 -13.30 26.39
C ALA A 49 13.39 -12.94 24.98
N ALA A 50 12.32 -13.61 24.52
CA ALA A 50 11.69 -13.29 23.23
C ALA A 50 11.14 -11.86 23.19
N THR A 51 10.52 -11.39 24.28
CA THR A 51 9.97 -10.03 24.39
C THR A 51 11.08 -8.97 24.33
N LEU A 52 12.17 -9.19 25.06
CA LEU A 52 13.34 -8.29 25.02
C LEU A 52 13.98 -8.27 23.63
N ALA A 53 14.08 -9.42 22.97
CA ALA A 53 14.70 -9.53 21.64
C ALA A 53 13.98 -8.69 20.57
N VAL A 54 12.65 -8.66 20.59
CA VAL A 54 11.86 -7.93 19.57
C VAL A 54 11.38 -6.55 20.01
N GLY A 55 11.39 -6.29 21.33
CA GLY A 55 10.78 -5.10 21.92
C GLY A 55 11.75 -3.98 22.28
N LEU A 56 13.07 -4.23 22.28
CA LEU A 56 14.08 -3.20 22.52
C LEU A 56 14.46 -2.48 21.23
N ASP A 57 14.90 -1.23 21.35
CA ASP A 57 15.49 -0.51 20.21
C ASP A 57 16.95 -0.91 19.95
N ARG A 58 17.57 -0.30 18.92
CA ARG A 58 18.98 -0.55 18.53
C ARG A 58 20.00 -0.29 19.65
N ASN A 59 19.68 0.61 20.58
CA ASN A 59 20.52 0.94 21.72
C ASN A 59 20.20 0.06 22.93
N GLY A 60 19.10 -0.69 22.88
CA GLY A 60 18.65 -1.53 23.97
C GLY A 60 17.75 -0.88 24.98
N GLN A 61 17.04 0.14 24.54
CA GLN A 61 16.20 0.96 25.39
C GLN A 61 14.76 0.91 24.89
N GLY A 62 13.91 1.71 25.54
CA GLY A 62 12.56 1.99 25.07
C GLY A 62 11.50 0.96 25.49
N LEU A 63 11.82 -0.09 26.24
CA LEU A 63 10.84 -1.10 26.68
C LEU A 63 10.67 -1.09 28.19
N ILE A 64 9.41 -1.10 28.65
CA ILE A 64 9.03 -1.25 30.05
C ILE A 64 8.27 -2.57 30.18
N ILE A 65 8.76 -3.48 31.03
CA ILE A 65 8.12 -4.78 31.28
C ILE A 65 7.51 -4.76 32.68
N PRO A 66 6.20 -4.52 32.83
CA PRO A 66 5.56 -4.53 34.13
C PRO A 66 5.42 -5.98 34.61
N VAL A 67 6.03 -6.28 35.74
CA VAL A 67 5.93 -7.54 36.47
C VAL A 67 5.32 -7.28 37.85
N SER A 68 4.18 -7.90 38.13
CA SER A 68 3.43 -7.67 39.36
C SER A 68 3.32 -8.94 40.20
N ARG A 69 2.56 -9.93 39.73
CA ARG A 69 2.22 -11.14 40.51
C ARG A 69 3.43 -11.99 40.90
N SER A 70 4.39 -12.15 39.98
CA SER A 70 5.59 -12.96 40.23
C SER A 70 6.54 -12.37 41.27
N VAL A 71 6.43 -11.07 41.56
CA VAL A 71 7.25 -10.38 42.56
C VAL A 71 6.46 -10.22 43.87
N ILE A 72 5.22 -9.75 43.80
CA ILE A 72 4.39 -9.47 44.98
C ILE A 72 4.09 -10.74 45.79
N TYR A 73 3.90 -11.87 45.12
CA TYR A 73 3.59 -13.15 45.78
C TYR A 73 4.82 -14.04 45.99
N ALA A 74 6.03 -13.54 45.71
CA ALA A 74 7.24 -14.29 46.01
C ALA A 74 7.50 -14.34 47.52
N PRO A 75 8.11 -15.42 48.04
CA PRO A 75 8.51 -15.50 49.46
C PRO A 75 9.46 -14.35 49.88
N ASP A 76 10.30 -13.89 48.96
CA ASP A 76 11.13 -12.70 49.09
C ASP A 76 10.98 -11.81 47.83
N PRO A 77 10.12 -10.77 47.88
CA PRO A 77 9.91 -9.87 46.76
C PRO A 77 11.17 -9.12 46.32
N ARG A 78 12.09 -8.80 47.25
CA ARG A 78 13.32 -8.08 46.92
C ARG A 78 14.27 -8.98 46.15
N ALA A 79 14.47 -10.21 46.60
CA ALA A 79 15.29 -11.18 45.89
C ALA A 79 14.72 -11.50 44.50
N ALA A 80 13.39 -11.69 44.40
CA ALA A 80 12.72 -11.93 43.12
C ALA A 80 12.90 -10.78 42.12
N LEU A 81 12.79 -9.52 42.59
CA LEU A 81 13.01 -8.35 41.76
C LEU A 81 14.47 -8.23 41.29
N LEU A 82 15.43 -8.47 42.19
CA LEU A 82 16.86 -8.40 41.85
C LEU A 82 17.24 -9.47 40.82
N ALA A 83 16.77 -10.71 40.98
CA ALA A 83 17.01 -11.79 40.03
C ALA A 83 16.42 -11.50 38.65
N LEU A 84 15.22 -10.92 38.60
CA LEU A 84 14.60 -10.51 37.34
C LEU A 84 15.40 -9.38 36.67
N ARG A 85 15.79 -8.35 37.43
CA ARG A 85 16.64 -7.25 36.91
C ARG A 85 17.94 -7.79 36.34
N GLU A 86 18.58 -8.73 37.04
CA GLU A 86 19.81 -9.34 36.57
C GLU A 86 19.61 -10.12 35.28
N THR A 87 18.50 -10.88 35.19
CA THR A 87 18.13 -11.60 33.96
C THR A 87 17.93 -10.65 32.80
N VAL A 88 17.16 -9.56 32.99
CA VAL A 88 16.93 -8.53 31.96
C VAL A 88 18.25 -7.93 31.50
N ASN A 89 19.09 -7.49 32.44
CA ASN A 89 20.37 -6.86 32.10
C ASN A 89 21.32 -7.80 31.37
N ARG A 90 21.35 -9.08 31.77
CA ARG A 90 22.15 -10.11 31.11
C ARG A 90 21.66 -10.38 29.69
N THR A 91 20.35 -10.54 29.49
CA THR A 91 19.75 -10.70 28.16
C THR A 91 19.98 -9.47 27.26
N ILE A 92 19.98 -8.26 27.83
CA ILE A 92 20.32 -7.02 27.11
C ILE A 92 21.81 -7.01 26.71
N ALA A 93 22.70 -7.46 27.58
CA ALA A 93 24.15 -7.48 27.34
C ALA A 93 24.56 -8.56 26.33
N ASP A 94 23.96 -9.74 26.41
CA ASP A 94 24.27 -10.90 25.56
C ASP A 94 23.56 -10.84 24.20
N ARG A 95 22.73 -9.81 23.95
CA ARG A 95 22.04 -9.72 22.66
C ARG A 95 23.04 -9.43 21.55
N THR A 96 22.86 -10.11 20.43
CA THR A 96 23.17 -9.48 19.14
C THR A 96 22.16 -8.36 18.95
N PRO A 97 22.55 -7.11 18.63
CA PRO A 97 21.59 -6.06 18.32
C PRO A 97 20.61 -6.64 17.30
N TYR A 98 19.33 -6.72 17.69
CA TYR A 98 18.30 -7.14 16.77
C TYR A 98 18.21 -6.08 15.68
N SER A 99 18.93 -6.31 14.58
CA SER A 99 18.65 -5.68 13.32
C SER A 99 17.38 -6.38 12.84
N PRO A 100 16.22 -5.69 12.79
CA PRO A 100 15.07 -6.32 12.19
C PRO A 100 15.50 -6.83 10.81
N PRO A 101 15.13 -8.06 10.41
CA PRO A 101 15.24 -8.41 9.00
C PRO A 101 14.60 -7.27 8.22
N PRO A 102 15.15 -6.86 7.05
CA PRO A 102 14.46 -5.89 6.21
C PRO A 102 13.02 -6.35 6.14
N THR A 103 12.11 -5.45 6.50
CA THR A 103 10.67 -5.71 6.45
C THR A 103 10.42 -6.45 5.13
N PRO A 104 9.75 -7.62 5.11
CA PRO A 104 9.28 -8.14 3.83
C PRO A 104 8.58 -6.96 3.17
N PRO A 105 8.99 -6.58 1.93
CA PRO A 105 8.60 -5.30 1.40
C PRO A 105 7.09 -5.20 1.53
N ASP A 106 6.62 -4.05 2.02
CA ASP A 106 5.20 -3.73 2.02
C ASP A 106 4.60 -4.23 0.71
N ALA A 107 3.40 -4.82 0.69
CA ALA A 107 2.81 -5.29 -0.56
C ALA A 107 2.86 -4.17 -1.63
N GLU A 108 2.71 -2.93 -1.17
CA GLU A 108 2.97 -1.71 -1.91
C GLU A 108 4.44 -1.58 -2.40
N GLN A 109 5.43 -1.65 -1.52
CA GLN A 109 6.86 -1.59 -1.88
C GLN A 109 7.26 -2.72 -2.84
N THR A 110 6.79 -3.95 -2.63
CA THR A 110 7.01 -5.09 -3.52
C THR A 110 6.47 -4.79 -4.91
N LEU A 111 5.26 -4.23 -4.96
CA LEU A 111 4.62 -3.83 -6.20
C LEU A 111 5.43 -2.73 -6.92
N ILE A 112 5.84 -1.68 -6.20
CA ILE A 112 6.63 -0.57 -6.76
C ILE A 112 7.96 -1.06 -7.33
N LEU A 113 8.72 -1.84 -6.55
CA LEU A 113 10.00 -2.38 -6.99
C LEU A 113 9.84 -3.31 -8.19
N GLY A 114 8.85 -4.21 -8.16
CA GLY A 114 8.56 -5.10 -9.28
C GLY A 114 8.14 -4.36 -10.55
N LEU A 115 7.34 -3.29 -10.43
CA LEU A 115 6.96 -2.44 -11.57
C LEU A 115 8.19 -1.76 -12.19
N HIS A 116 9.11 -1.28 -11.37
CA HIS A 116 10.37 -0.70 -11.87
C HIS A 116 11.27 -1.74 -12.55
N GLU A 117 11.47 -2.90 -11.92
CA GLU A 117 12.30 -3.99 -12.45
C GLU A 117 11.76 -4.57 -13.77
N LEU A 118 10.44 -4.61 -13.93
CA LEU A 118 9.78 -5.02 -15.19
C LEU A 118 9.83 -3.93 -16.28
N GLY A 119 10.34 -2.74 -15.94
CA GLY A 119 10.37 -1.58 -16.83
C GLY A 119 8.99 -0.99 -17.08
N CYS A 120 8.04 -1.17 -16.16
CA CYS A 120 6.77 -0.44 -16.17
C CYS A 120 6.96 1.01 -15.70
N VAL A 121 7.95 1.27 -14.83
CA VAL A 121 8.35 2.61 -14.37
C VAL A 121 9.79 2.87 -14.83
N GLN A 122 9.96 3.75 -15.81
CA GLN A 122 11.25 4.03 -16.43
C GLN A 122 11.65 5.50 -16.28
N PHE A 123 12.93 5.75 -16.06
CA PHE A 123 13.50 7.09 -15.92
C PHE A 123 14.49 7.37 -17.04
N GLY A 124 14.50 8.60 -17.54
CA GLY A 124 15.27 8.99 -18.72
C GLY A 124 14.55 10.09 -19.49
N GLN A 125 14.99 10.36 -20.72
CA GLN A 125 14.36 11.38 -21.55
C GLN A 125 13.40 10.72 -22.55
N PHE A 126 12.09 10.93 -22.37
CA PHE A 126 11.05 10.34 -23.21
C PHE A 126 10.23 11.41 -23.91
N THR A 127 9.86 11.16 -25.17
CA THR A 127 8.91 12.01 -25.89
C THR A 127 7.50 11.43 -25.74
N LEU A 128 6.60 12.15 -25.10
CA LEU A 128 5.21 11.76 -24.94
C LEU A 128 4.44 11.92 -26.26
N ALA A 129 3.25 11.31 -26.36
CA ALA A 129 2.37 11.48 -27.52
C ALA A 129 1.98 12.95 -27.77
N SER A 130 2.08 13.82 -26.76
CA SER A 130 1.91 15.28 -26.88
C SER A 130 3.09 15.99 -27.54
N GLY A 131 4.20 15.30 -27.82
CA GLY A 131 5.47 15.87 -28.27
C GLY A 131 6.33 16.45 -27.15
N GLN A 132 5.83 16.49 -25.91
CA GLN A 132 6.58 17.01 -24.77
C GLN A 132 7.60 15.99 -24.25
N SER A 133 8.75 16.50 -23.79
CA SER A 133 9.75 15.69 -23.10
C SER A 133 9.31 15.40 -21.66
N SER A 134 9.46 14.16 -21.21
CA SER A 134 9.17 13.74 -19.84
C SER A 134 10.36 12.97 -19.25
N PRO A 135 10.72 13.23 -17.98
CA PRO A 135 11.79 12.51 -17.28
C PRO A 135 11.40 11.08 -16.86
N ILE A 136 10.12 10.73 -17.02
CA ILE A 136 9.55 9.45 -16.60
C ILE A 136 8.59 8.92 -17.66
N TYR A 137 8.64 7.61 -17.87
CA TYR A 137 7.68 6.89 -18.71
C TYR A 137 7.06 5.73 -17.95
N LEU A 138 5.73 5.62 -18.06
CA LEU A 138 4.93 4.61 -17.39
C LEU A 138 4.25 3.73 -18.44
N ASP A 139 4.58 2.43 -18.44
CA ASP A 139 4.05 1.44 -19.38
C ASP A 139 3.55 0.19 -18.66
N LEU A 140 2.33 0.28 -18.13
CA LEU A 140 1.71 -0.79 -17.36
C LEU A 140 1.24 -1.98 -18.22
N ARG A 141 1.28 -1.86 -19.55
CA ARG A 141 0.98 -2.98 -20.47
C ARG A 141 1.96 -4.14 -20.28
N ARG A 142 3.18 -3.85 -19.82
CA ARG A 142 4.21 -4.87 -19.54
C ARG A 142 3.86 -5.78 -18.37
N LEU A 143 2.98 -5.34 -17.47
CA LEU A 143 2.60 -6.08 -16.25
C LEU A 143 2.04 -7.48 -16.55
N ILE A 144 1.38 -7.66 -17.70
CA ILE A 144 0.81 -8.95 -18.11
C ILE A 144 1.86 -10.05 -18.29
N SER A 145 3.12 -9.68 -18.52
CA SER A 145 4.24 -10.62 -18.66
C SER A 145 4.74 -11.16 -17.31
N HIS A 146 4.20 -10.67 -16.19
CA HIS A 146 4.61 -11.08 -14.85
C HIS A 146 3.40 -11.41 -13.95
N PRO A 147 2.83 -12.63 -14.05
CA PRO A 147 1.57 -12.99 -13.41
C PRO A 147 1.53 -12.82 -11.88
N ALA A 148 2.65 -13.02 -11.19
CA ALA A 148 2.72 -12.84 -9.73
C ALA A 148 2.52 -11.37 -9.32
N LEU A 149 3.12 -10.44 -10.07
CA LEU A 149 3.01 -9.01 -9.85
C LEU A 149 1.65 -8.49 -10.31
N LEU A 150 1.11 -9.04 -11.41
CA LEU A 150 -0.27 -8.79 -11.83
C LEU A 150 -1.28 -9.20 -10.75
N LYS A 151 -1.07 -10.36 -10.10
CA LYS A 151 -1.90 -10.80 -8.97
C LYS A 151 -1.79 -9.85 -7.78
N LEU A 152 -0.57 -9.38 -7.47
CA LEU A 152 -0.35 -8.42 -6.40
C LEU A 152 -1.07 -7.09 -6.67
N ALA A 153 -0.96 -6.56 -7.89
CA ALA A 153 -1.71 -5.40 -8.33
C ALA A 153 -3.23 -5.63 -8.20
N ALA A 154 -3.74 -6.79 -8.64
CA ALA A 154 -5.15 -7.11 -8.54
C ALA A 154 -5.68 -7.16 -7.09
N GLU A 155 -4.90 -7.68 -6.14
CA GLU A 155 -5.25 -7.64 -4.71
C GLU A 155 -5.26 -6.23 -4.14
N ALA A 156 -4.33 -5.36 -4.59
CA ALA A 156 -4.28 -3.97 -4.17
C ALA A 156 -5.52 -3.19 -4.65
N TYR A 157 -5.94 -3.39 -5.92
CA TYR A 157 -7.22 -2.91 -6.43
C TYR A 157 -8.40 -3.43 -5.62
N ALA A 158 -8.43 -4.73 -5.33
CA ALA A 158 -9.50 -5.34 -4.54
C ALA A 158 -9.60 -4.71 -3.15
N GLY A 159 -8.47 -4.33 -2.53
CA GLY A 159 -8.43 -3.56 -1.29
C GLY A 159 -9.22 -2.27 -1.34
N LEU A 160 -9.06 -1.48 -2.43
CA LEU A 160 -9.79 -0.23 -2.65
C LEU A 160 -11.26 -0.45 -3.04
N LEU A 161 -11.56 -1.54 -3.74
CA LEU A 161 -12.90 -1.84 -4.23
C LEU A 161 -13.82 -2.46 -3.17
N ARG A 162 -13.30 -3.26 -2.23
CA ARG A 162 -14.08 -3.94 -1.17
C ARG A 162 -15.02 -3.01 -0.36
N PRO A 163 -14.63 -1.79 0.03
CA PRO A 163 -15.54 -0.88 0.73
C PRO A 163 -16.58 -0.19 -0.16
N LEU A 164 -16.48 -0.31 -1.49
CA LEU A 164 -17.35 0.37 -2.45
C LEU A 164 -18.60 -0.48 -2.79
N THR A 165 -19.68 0.18 -3.21
CA THR A 165 -20.93 -0.48 -3.61
C THR A 165 -21.14 -0.39 -5.11
N PHE A 166 -21.01 -1.52 -5.82
CA PHE A 166 -21.20 -1.62 -7.26
C PHE A 166 -21.61 -3.05 -7.67
N ASP A 167 -22.22 -3.15 -8.85
CA ASP A 167 -22.70 -4.41 -9.43
C ASP A 167 -21.65 -5.03 -10.35
N HIS A 168 -20.99 -4.20 -11.18
CA HIS A 168 -19.98 -4.63 -12.15
C HIS A 168 -18.67 -3.85 -12.06
N LEU A 169 -17.59 -4.46 -12.55
CA LEU A 169 -16.37 -3.76 -12.92
C LEU A 169 -16.44 -3.36 -14.40
N ALA A 170 -15.84 -2.23 -14.79
CA ALA A 170 -15.61 -1.90 -16.19
C ALA A 170 -14.14 -1.53 -16.41
N ALA A 171 -13.40 -2.34 -17.16
CA ALA A 171 -11.98 -2.09 -17.41
C ALA A 171 -11.75 -1.41 -18.75
N VAL A 172 -10.95 -0.35 -18.77
CA VAL A 172 -10.68 0.42 -19.99
C VAL A 172 -9.63 -0.29 -20.87
N PRO A 173 -9.92 -0.56 -22.16
CA PRO A 173 -8.91 -1.16 -23.04
C PRO A 173 -7.80 -0.17 -23.44
N TYR A 174 -6.56 -0.61 -23.65
CA TYR A 174 -6.09 -2.00 -23.61
C TYR A 174 -5.36 -2.37 -22.31
N ALA A 175 -4.69 -1.40 -21.69
CA ALA A 175 -3.78 -1.67 -20.57
C ALA A 175 -4.52 -2.15 -19.31
N ALA A 176 -5.67 -1.56 -18.99
CA ALA A 176 -6.44 -1.96 -17.81
C ALA A 176 -7.27 -3.22 -18.03
N LEU A 177 -7.52 -3.67 -19.27
CA LEU A 177 -8.39 -4.84 -19.51
C LEU A 177 -7.83 -6.16 -18.92
N PRO A 178 -6.55 -6.54 -19.13
CA PRO A 178 -5.97 -7.70 -18.46
C PRO A 178 -5.94 -7.56 -16.94
N LEU A 179 -5.64 -6.36 -16.44
CA LEU A 179 -5.63 -6.05 -15.01
C LEU A 179 -7.03 -6.18 -14.40
N GLY A 180 -8.04 -5.61 -15.04
CA GLY A 180 -9.44 -5.72 -14.65
C GLY A 180 -9.97 -7.14 -14.72
N THR A 181 -9.46 -7.97 -15.65
CA THR A 181 -9.73 -9.41 -15.66
C THR A 181 -9.16 -10.10 -14.43
N ALA A 182 -7.93 -9.78 -14.04
CA ALA A 182 -7.34 -10.30 -12.81
C ALA A 182 -8.12 -9.84 -11.56
N VAL A 183 -8.51 -8.57 -11.48
CA VAL A 183 -9.34 -8.04 -10.39
C VAL A 183 -10.72 -8.72 -10.32
N ALA A 184 -11.36 -8.91 -11.48
CA ALA A 184 -12.65 -9.60 -11.57
C ALA A 184 -12.58 -11.02 -11.02
N LEU A 185 -11.52 -11.77 -11.36
CA LEU A 185 -11.27 -13.11 -10.83
C LEU A 185 -11.01 -13.08 -9.32
N THR A 186 -10.16 -12.17 -8.84
CA THR A 186 -9.85 -12.00 -7.41
C THR A 186 -11.09 -11.68 -6.58
N MET A 187 -11.98 -10.84 -7.10
CA MET A 187 -13.19 -10.41 -6.39
C MET A 187 -14.42 -11.26 -6.67
N SER A 188 -14.35 -12.22 -7.60
CA SER A 188 -15.50 -12.94 -8.14
C SER A 188 -16.62 -11.98 -8.60
N LYS A 189 -16.24 -10.92 -9.33
CA LYS A 189 -17.13 -9.88 -9.86
C LYS A 189 -17.20 -9.97 -11.38
N SER A 190 -18.35 -9.63 -11.95
CA SER A 190 -18.51 -9.57 -13.40
C SER A 190 -17.76 -8.36 -13.98
N LEU A 191 -17.28 -8.52 -15.22
CA LEU A 191 -16.48 -7.53 -15.91
C LEU A 191 -17.17 -7.09 -17.20
N LEU A 192 -17.24 -5.77 -17.39
CA LEU A 192 -17.62 -5.09 -18.62
C LEU A 192 -16.37 -4.44 -19.23
N TYR A 193 -16.41 -4.11 -20.52
CA TYR A 193 -15.46 -3.16 -21.08
C TYR A 193 -16.06 -2.40 -22.27
N PRO A 194 -15.86 -1.08 -22.35
CA PRO A 194 -16.20 -0.31 -23.54
C PRO A 194 -15.24 -0.66 -24.67
N ARG A 195 -15.76 -0.86 -25.88
CA ARG A 195 -14.92 -1.08 -27.07
C ARG A 195 -14.25 0.23 -27.49
N LYS A 196 -12.97 0.17 -27.86
CA LYS A 196 -12.23 1.33 -28.36
C LYS A 196 -12.62 1.66 -29.80
N GLU A 197 -12.83 0.65 -30.64
CA GLU A 197 -13.26 0.80 -32.02
C GLU A 197 -14.75 0.46 -32.18
N VAL A 198 -15.50 1.35 -32.82
CA VAL A 198 -16.89 1.07 -33.23
C VAL A 198 -16.85 0.28 -34.53
N LYS A 199 -17.38 -0.95 -34.52
CA LYS A 199 -17.53 -1.73 -35.76
C LYS A 199 -18.59 -1.08 -36.65
N SER A 200 -18.27 -0.91 -37.93
CA SER A 200 -19.19 -0.40 -38.97
C SER A 200 -20.31 -1.38 -39.34
N TYR A 201 -20.23 -2.65 -38.90
CA TYR A 201 -21.21 -3.71 -39.19
C TYR A 201 -21.48 -4.58 -37.95
N GLY A 202 -22.75 -4.93 -37.70
CA GLY A 202 -23.21 -5.73 -36.55
C GLY A 202 -24.18 -4.96 -35.63
N THR A 203 -24.48 -5.48 -34.44
CA THR A 203 -25.47 -4.92 -33.49
C THR A 203 -25.10 -3.57 -32.86
N GLY A 204 -24.01 -2.91 -33.32
CA GLY A 204 -23.57 -1.60 -32.83
C GLY A 204 -23.21 -1.51 -31.34
N LYS A 205 -23.04 -2.65 -30.64
CA LYS A 205 -22.75 -2.66 -29.20
C LYS A 205 -21.41 -2.00 -28.91
N THR A 206 -21.45 -0.95 -28.09
CA THR A 206 -20.30 -0.16 -27.63
C THR A 206 -19.66 -0.73 -26.35
N ILE A 207 -20.33 -1.65 -25.66
CA ILE A 207 -19.88 -2.28 -24.41
C ILE A 207 -20.03 -3.79 -24.53
N GLU A 208 -19.03 -4.50 -24.03
CA GLU A 208 -19.00 -5.95 -23.92
C GLU A 208 -19.31 -6.39 -22.48
N GLY A 209 -19.96 -7.54 -22.35
CA GLY A 209 -20.47 -8.06 -21.07
C GLY A 209 -22.00 -8.01 -20.97
N VAL A 210 -22.53 -8.44 -19.83
CA VAL A 210 -23.97 -8.54 -19.57
C VAL A 210 -24.34 -7.61 -18.41
N PHE A 211 -25.28 -6.71 -18.67
CA PHE A 211 -25.73 -5.69 -17.72
C PHE A 211 -27.17 -5.23 -18.03
N LYS A 212 -27.75 -4.48 -17.11
CA LYS A 212 -29.04 -3.80 -17.21
C LYS A 212 -28.86 -2.31 -16.90
N ALA A 213 -29.68 -1.47 -17.55
CA ALA A 213 -29.71 -0.05 -17.24
C ALA A 213 -30.05 0.18 -15.76
N GLY A 214 -29.36 1.12 -15.12
CA GLY A 214 -29.50 1.47 -13.71
C GLY A 214 -28.53 0.76 -12.76
N GLU A 215 -27.84 -0.30 -13.22
CA GLU A 215 -26.79 -0.99 -12.46
C GLU A 215 -25.54 -0.11 -12.29
N ARG A 216 -24.82 -0.31 -11.18
CA ARG A 216 -23.66 0.48 -10.76
C ARG A 216 -22.36 -0.17 -11.21
N VAL A 217 -21.42 0.66 -11.65
CA VAL A 217 -20.14 0.22 -12.20
C VAL A 217 -18.98 0.97 -11.55
N ALA A 218 -17.98 0.22 -11.11
CA ALA A 218 -16.67 0.76 -10.77
C ALA A 218 -15.75 0.65 -12.00
N VAL A 219 -15.20 1.78 -12.44
CA VAL A 219 -14.33 1.84 -13.63
C VAL A 219 -12.89 1.59 -13.22
N LEU A 220 -12.20 0.72 -13.94
CA LEU A 220 -10.79 0.40 -13.73
C LEU A 220 -9.95 0.95 -14.88
N GLU A 221 -8.93 1.73 -14.55
CA GLU A 221 -7.93 2.23 -15.51
C GLU A 221 -6.51 1.99 -14.98
N ASP A 222 -5.52 1.83 -15.85
CA ASP A 222 -4.15 1.55 -15.41
C ASP A 222 -3.50 2.80 -14.78
N LEU A 223 -3.67 3.95 -15.42
CA LEU A 223 -2.99 5.20 -15.10
C LEU A 223 -3.90 6.40 -15.30
N VAL A 224 -3.82 7.40 -14.42
CA VAL A 224 -4.44 8.70 -14.64
C VAL A 224 -3.42 9.84 -14.65
N THR A 225 -3.56 10.75 -15.63
CA THR A 225 -2.85 12.04 -15.72
C THR A 225 -3.83 13.19 -15.44
N SER A 226 -4.50 13.68 -16.48
CA SER A 226 -5.47 14.78 -16.44
C SER A 226 -6.92 14.29 -16.32
N GLY A 227 -7.16 12.97 -16.33
CA GLY A 227 -8.51 12.37 -16.27
C GLY A 227 -9.26 12.33 -17.60
N GLY A 228 -8.80 13.03 -18.65
CA GLY A 228 -9.52 13.14 -19.92
C GLY A 228 -9.79 11.80 -20.63
N SER A 229 -8.84 10.86 -20.61
CA SER A 229 -9.03 9.53 -21.20
C SER A 229 -10.08 8.71 -20.44
N VAL A 230 -10.09 8.81 -19.11
CA VAL A 230 -11.05 8.12 -18.24
C VAL A 230 -12.46 8.64 -18.51
N LEU A 231 -12.64 9.97 -18.60
CA LEU A 231 -13.94 10.57 -18.90
C LEU A 231 -14.52 10.07 -20.23
N LYS A 232 -13.70 10.03 -21.28
CA LYS A 232 -14.09 9.47 -22.59
C LYS A 232 -14.48 7.99 -22.51
N ALA A 233 -13.82 7.21 -21.65
CA ALA A 233 -14.13 5.81 -21.45
C ALA A 233 -15.43 5.60 -20.64
N ILE A 234 -15.82 6.56 -19.81
CA ILE A 234 -17.07 6.54 -19.03
C ILE A 234 -18.29 6.87 -19.90
N GLU A 235 -18.16 7.76 -20.89
CA GLU A 235 -19.24 8.17 -21.80
C GLU A 235 -20.09 7.02 -22.37
N PRO A 236 -19.51 5.95 -22.97
CA PRO A 236 -20.33 4.85 -23.47
C PRO A 236 -21.08 4.11 -22.36
N LEU A 237 -20.50 3.98 -21.16
CA LEU A 237 -21.12 3.31 -20.02
C LEU A 237 -22.36 4.08 -19.55
N THR A 238 -22.23 5.39 -19.37
CA THR A 238 -23.35 6.25 -18.94
C THR A 238 -24.42 6.37 -20.03
N ALA A 239 -24.02 6.45 -21.30
CA ALA A 239 -24.95 6.44 -22.44
C ALA A 239 -25.78 5.13 -22.53
N ALA A 240 -25.22 4.01 -22.05
CA ALA A 240 -25.94 2.73 -21.94
C ALA A 240 -26.81 2.62 -20.67
N GLY A 241 -26.91 3.69 -19.87
CA GLY A 241 -27.72 3.75 -18.66
C GLY A 241 -27.05 3.19 -17.40
N LEU A 242 -25.75 2.90 -17.43
CA LEU A 242 -25.00 2.46 -16.24
C LEU A 242 -24.68 3.65 -15.34
N LYS A 243 -24.66 3.41 -14.03
CA LYS A 243 -24.32 4.43 -13.01
C LYS A 243 -22.85 4.28 -12.63
N VAL A 244 -22.03 5.24 -13.04
CA VAL A 244 -20.60 5.30 -12.69
C VAL A 244 -20.40 6.33 -11.59
N SER A 245 -19.74 5.94 -10.50
CA SER A 245 -19.40 6.86 -9.39
C SER A 245 -17.93 6.79 -8.96
N ASP A 246 -17.28 5.65 -9.17
CA ASP A 246 -15.95 5.38 -8.65
C ASP A 246 -15.04 4.92 -9.79
N VAL A 247 -13.87 5.56 -9.87
CA VAL A 247 -12.78 5.22 -10.77
C VAL A 247 -11.63 4.74 -9.91
N VAL A 248 -11.12 3.55 -10.18
CA VAL A 248 -9.98 2.96 -9.46
C VAL A 248 -8.82 2.79 -10.42
N VAL A 249 -7.64 3.27 -10.03
CA VAL A 249 -6.44 3.25 -10.87
C VAL A 249 -5.23 2.65 -10.16
N LEU A 250 -4.28 2.10 -10.94
CA LEU A 250 -3.05 1.55 -10.38
C LEU A 250 -2.13 2.70 -9.98
N ILE A 251 -1.97 3.68 -10.87
CA ILE A 251 -1.10 4.83 -10.65
C ILE A 251 -1.85 6.13 -10.90
N ASP A 252 -1.82 7.04 -9.93
CA ASP A 252 -2.17 8.45 -10.08
C ASP A 252 -0.89 9.27 -10.28
N ARG A 253 -0.78 9.97 -11.42
CA ARG A 253 0.37 10.85 -11.69
C ARG A 253 0.32 12.15 -10.91
N GLU A 254 -0.78 12.44 -10.23
CA GLU A 254 -0.96 13.66 -9.43
C GLU A 254 -0.93 14.95 -10.28
N GLN A 255 -1.37 14.86 -11.54
CA GLN A 255 -1.36 15.97 -12.52
C GLN A 255 -2.77 16.51 -12.81
N GLY A 256 -3.61 16.63 -11.78
CA GLY A 256 -4.96 17.23 -11.87
C GLY A 256 -6.09 16.26 -12.23
N GLY A 257 -5.81 14.97 -12.44
CA GLY A 257 -6.82 13.99 -12.83
C GLY A 257 -7.88 13.73 -11.77
N ARG A 258 -7.50 13.77 -10.48
CA ARG A 258 -8.42 13.63 -9.35
C ARG A 258 -9.46 14.73 -9.34
N GLU A 259 -9.02 15.98 -9.50
CA GLU A 259 -9.84 17.18 -9.48
C GLU A 259 -10.74 17.22 -10.71
N ALA A 260 -10.21 16.88 -11.89
CA ALA A 260 -10.98 16.82 -13.13
C ALA A 260 -12.13 15.79 -13.06
N LEU A 261 -11.86 14.60 -12.49
CA LEU A 261 -12.89 13.57 -12.27
C LEU A 261 -13.91 14.02 -11.22
N ALA A 262 -13.47 14.61 -10.12
CA ALA A 262 -14.34 15.11 -9.07
C ALA A 262 -15.29 16.21 -9.57
N ALA A 263 -14.81 17.12 -10.44
CA ALA A 263 -15.62 18.15 -11.07
C ALA A 263 -16.76 17.58 -11.95
N GLN A 264 -16.62 16.34 -12.41
CA GLN A 264 -17.65 15.61 -13.16
C GLN A 264 -18.46 14.64 -12.28
N GLY A 265 -18.25 14.67 -10.96
CA GLY A 265 -18.98 13.84 -9.99
C GLY A 265 -18.40 12.43 -9.77
N TYR A 266 -17.19 12.14 -10.27
CA TYR A 266 -16.54 10.84 -10.09
C TYR A 266 -15.48 10.89 -8.97
N ARG A 267 -15.40 9.83 -8.16
CA ARG A 267 -14.37 9.67 -7.12
C ARG A 267 -13.22 8.83 -7.65
N LEU A 268 -12.01 9.39 -7.60
CA LEU A 268 -10.78 8.67 -7.95
C LEU A 268 -10.15 7.98 -6.72
N HIS A 269 -9.89 6.69 -6.84
CA HIS A 269 -9.15 5.88 -5.89
C HIS A 269 -7.88 5.36 -6.57
N ALA A 270 -6.72 5.58 -5.97
CA ALA A 270 -5.44 5.19 -6.56
C ALA A 270 -4.72 4.20 -5.65
N VAL A 271 -4.19 3.12 -6.22
CA VAL A 271 -3.34 2.18 -5.47
C VAL A 271 -2.01 2.83 -5.13
N LEU A 272 -1.39 3.50 -6.10
CA LEU A 272 -0.11 4.20 -5.96
C LEU A 272 -0.23 5.63 -6.44
N GLN A 273 0.39 6.56 -5.72
CA GLN A 273 0.67 7.92 -6.20
C GLN A 273 2.09 7.99 -6.75
N LEU A 274 2.32 8.84 -7.76
CA LEU A 274 3.65 9.01 -8.34
C LEU A 274 4.68 9.48 -7.29
N SER A 275 4.30 10.36 -6.38
CA SER A 275 5.14 10.78 -5.26
C SER A 275 5.59 9.61 -4.37
N GLN A 276 4.69 8.67 -4.07
CA GLN A 276 4.98 7.45 -3.29
C GLN A 276 5.93 6.50 -4.03
N ILE A 277 5.74 6.35 -5.35
CA ILE A 277 6.64 5.56 -6.21
C ILE A 277 8.05 6.14 -6.17
N LEU A 278 8.20 7.46 -6.35
CA LEU A 278 9.50 8.14 -6.33
C LEU A 278 10.19 7.97 -4.98
N GLU A 279 9.48 8.20 -3.88
CA GLU A 279 10.04 8.05 -2.53
C GLU A 279 10.52 6.62 -2.29
N THR A 280 9.70 5.62 -2.61
CA THR A 280 10.04 4.21 -2.42
C THR A 280 11.26 3.79 -3.24
N LEU A 281 11.33 4.21 -4.51
CA LEU A 281 12.46 3.88 -5.37
C LEU A 281 13.75 4.60 -4.93
N TYR A 282 13.65 5.82 -4.43
CA TYR A 282 14.78 6.56 -3.88
C TYR A 282 15.32 5.88 -2.62
N GLN A 283 14.44 5.55 -1.66
CA GLN A 283 14.83 4.85 -0.42
C GLN A 283 15.43 3.46 -0.70
N ALA A 284 14.99 2.80 -1.77
CA ALA A 284 15.55 1.52 -2.22
C ALA A 284 16.84 1.65 -3.06
N GLY A 285 17.35 2.88 -3.27
CA GLY A 285 18.55 3.12 -4.07
C GLY A 285 18.40 2.79 -5.55
N ARG A 286 17.17 2.78 -6.08
CA ARG A 286 16.87 2.52 -7.50
C ARG A 286 16.97 3.76 -8.39
N ILE A 287 16.83 4.95 -7.80
CA ILE A 287 16.94 6.23 -8.49
C ILE A 287 17.74 7.24 -7.66
N SER A 288 18.35 8.23 -8.32
CA SER A 288 19.09 9.31 -7.68
C SER A 288 18.16 10.44 -7.18
N ALA A 289 18.65 11.25 -6.24
CA ALA A 289 17.94 12.45 -5.78
C ALA A 289 17.67 13.43 -6.94
N GLU A 290 18.56 13.50 -7.92
CA GLU A 290 18.41 14.32 -9.13
C GLU A 290 17.24 13.84 -9.99
N GLN A 291 17.12 12.52 -10.19
CA GLN A 291 15.98 11.93 -10.90
C GLN A 291 14.65 12.22 -10.18
N VAL A 292 14.63 12.12 -8.84
CA VAL A 292 13.44 12.50 -8.05
C VAL A 292 13.08 13.97 -8.25
N ALA A 293 14.05 14.87 -8.15
CA ALA A 293 13.83 16.31 -8.32
C ALA A 293 13.33 16.65 -9.73
N GLN A 294 13.91 16.01 -10.75
CA GLN A 294 13.53 16.20 -12.15
C GLN A 294 12.09 15.74 -12.43
N VAL A 295 11.65 14.63 -11.85
CA VAL A 295 10.26 14.17 -12.01
C VAL A 295 9.32 15.08 -11.23
N LYS A 296 9.64 15.44 -9.99
CA LYS A 296 8.79 16.31 -9.15
C LYS A 296 8.53 17.68 -9.76
N SER A 297 9.47 18.24 -10.54
CA SER A 297 9.26 19.53 -11.24
C SER A 297 8.32 19.43 -12.44
N SER A 298 7.95 18.22 -12.85
CA SER A 298 7.05 17.94 -13.98
C SER A 298 5.63 17.54 -13.58
N ILE A 299 5.37 17.42 -12.27
CA ILE A 299 4.06 17.06 -11.71
C ILE A 299 3.23 18.32 -11.49
#